data_AF-A0A1H8KHW7-F1
#
_entry.id   AF-A0A1H8KHW7-F1
#
_cell.length_a   1.000
_cell.length_b   1.000
_cell.length_c   1.000
_cell.angle_alpha   90.00
_cell.angle_beta   90.00
_cell.angle_gamma   90.00
#
_symmetry.space_group_name_H-M   'P 1'
#
loop_
_entity.id
_entity.type
_entity.pdbx_description
1 polymer ?
#
loop_
_entity_poly.entity_id
_entity_poly.type
_entity_poly.pdbx_seq_one_letter_code
_entity_poly.pdbx_strand_id
1 'polypeptide(L)'
;MTAAPLWLLTLITFSGTLAMHIFVPALPEAAHALNASMGSMQLTMSVYIMGLAFGQLAYGPLSDRFGRRPVLMAGLVLYAGAGLAAVQLVRVR
;
A
#
# COMPACT_ATOMS: atom_id res chain seq x y z
N MET A 1 14.14 26.17 -8.46
CA MET A 1 13.82 24.78 -8.11
C MET A 1 13.68 24.73 -6.60
N THR A 2 12.46 24.79 -6.06
CA THR A 2 12.24 24.68 -4.61
C THR A 2 12.60 23.26 -4.20
N ALA A 3 13.75 23.07 -3.57
CA ALA A 3 14.14 21.78 -3.02
C ALA A 3 13.01 21.32 -2.09
N ALA A 4 12.32 20.23 -2.45
CA ALA A 4 11.33 19.64 -1.57
C ALA A 4 12.02 19.34 -0.23
N PRO A 5 11.44 19.75 0.90
CA PRO A 5 12.15 19.66 2.16
C PRO A 5 12.36 18.20 2.55
N LEU A 6 13.58 17.88 2.98
CA LEU A 6 13.99 16.50 3.29
C LEU A 6 13.07 15.82 4.32
N TRP A 7 12.55 16.59 5.29
CA TRP A 7 11.60 16.06 6.29
C TRP A 7 10.34 15.48 5.64
N LEU A 8 9.83 16.09 4.57
CA LEU A 8 8.63 15.61 3.89
C LEU A 8 8.90 14.28 3.17
N LEU A 9 10.06 14.15 2.53
CA LEU A 9 10.50 12.91 1.90
C LEU A 9 10.70 11.79 2.94
N THR A 10 11.27 12.12 4.10
CA THR A 10 11.44 11.19 5.22
C THR A 10 10.10 10.70 5.74
N LEU A 11 9.14 11.60 5.99
CA LEU A 11 7.80 11.22 6.47
C LEU A 11 7.06 10.33 5.47
N ILE A 12 7.13 10.64 4.18
CA ILE A 12 6.50 9.83 3.12
C ILE A 12 7.11 8.44 3.09
N THR A 13 8.45 8.33 3.08
CA THR A 13 9.13 7.02 3.05
C THR A 13 8.87 6.23 4.33
N PHE A 14 8.92 6.89 5.49
CA PHE A 14 8.67 6.27 6.79
C PHE A 14 7.24 5.72 6.88
N SER A 15 6.25 6.43 6.34
CA SER A 15 4.85 5.99 6.40
C SER A 15 4.62 4.61 5.76
N GLY A 16 5.28 4.32 4.63
CA GLY A 16 5.18 3.02 3.96
C GLY A 16 5.81 1.89 4.77
N THR A 17 7.00 2.13 5.32
CA THR A 17 7.70 1.14 6.16
C THR A 17 6.93 0.86 7.44
N LEU A 18 6.44 1.91 8.11
CA LEU A 18 5.68 1.80 9.35
C LEU A 18 4.41 0.96 9.17
N ALA A 19 3.65 1.20 8.10
CA ALA A 19 2.43 0.46 7.81
C ALA A 19 2.69 -1.06 7.73
N MET A 20 3.76 -1.47 7.04
CA MET A 20 4.12 -2.88 6.92
C MET A 20 4.51 -3.52 8.26
N HIS A 21 5.23 -2.79 9.11
CA HIS A 21 5.66 -3.30 10.41
C HIS A 21 4.53 -3.38 11.44
N ILE A 22 3.51 -2.53 11.32
CA ILE A 22 2.28 -2.62 12.13
C ILE A 22 1.39 -3.77 11.62
N PHE A 23 1.37 -4.01 10.32
CA PHE A 23 0.47 -4.99 9.70
C PHE A 23 0.77 -6.43 10.11
N VAL A 24 2.06 -6.84 10.13
CA VAL A 24 2.46 -8.22 10.46
C VAL A 24 1.96 -8.70 11.83
N PRO A 25 2.20 -7.99 12.95
CA PRO A 25 1.69 -8.42 14.25
C PRO A 25 0.16 -8.32 14.38
N ALA A 26 -0.51 -7.54 13.53
CA ALA A 26 -1.96 -7.43 13.49
C ALA A 26 -2.64 -8.54 12.67
N LEU A 27 -1.88 -9.31 11.87
CA LEU A 27 -2.43 -10.39 11.04
C LEU A 27 -3.24 -11.45 11.82
N PRO A 28 -2.80 -11.93 12.99
CA PRO A 28 -3.56 -12.91 13.76
C PRO A 28 -4.91 -12.35 14.22
N GLU A 29 -4.95 -11.11 14.69
CA GLU A 29 -6.18 -10.44 15.14
C GLU A 29 -7.14 -10.25 13.96
N ALA A 30 -6.63 -9.83 12.81
CA ALA A 30 -7.42 -9.72 11.58
C ALA A 30 -7.93 -11.09 11.07
N ALA A 31 -7.15 -12.17 11.25
CA ALA A 31 -7.59 -13.53 10.93
C ALA A 31 -8.83 -13.93 11.75
N HIS A 32 -8.78 -13.65 13.07
CA HIS A 32 -9.90 -13.90 13.97
C HIS A 32 -11.13 -13.06 13.62
N ALA A 33 -10.94 -11.75 13.38
CA ALA A 33 -12.04 -10.83 13.05
C ALA A 33 -12.74 -11.17 11.72
N LEU A 34 -11.99 -11.70 10.75
CA LEU A 34 -12.50 -12.06 9.42
C LEU A 34 -12.89 -13.55 9.30
N ASN A 35 -12.81 -14.32 10.39
CA ASN A 35 -12.99 -15.77 10.42
C ASN A 35 -12.20 -16.48 9.29
N ALA A 36 -10.96 -16.05 9.06
CA ALA A 36 -10.10 -16.50 7.99
C ALA A 36 -8.95 -17.36 8.51
N SER A 37 -8.45 -18.28 7.67
CA SER A 37 -7.27 -19.07 8.03
C SER A 37 -5.99 -18.22 8.05
N MET A 38 -5.02 -18.59 8.88
CA MET A 38 -3.70 -17.94 8.87
C MET A 38 -3.00 -18.03 7.51
N GLY A 39 -3.22 -19.12 6.76
CA GLY A 39 -2.70 -19.27 5.39
C GLY A 39 -3.29 -18.23 4.44
N SER A 40 -4.59 -17.93 4.55
CA SER A 40 -5.23 -16.86 3.77
C SER A 40 -4.66 -15.49 4.09
N MET A 41 -4.38 -15.20 5.37
CA MET A 41 -3.77 -13.95 5.81
C MET A 41 -2.30 -13.82 5.38
N GLN A 42 -1.54 -14.91 5.34
CA GLN A 42 -0.18 -14.89 4.79
C GLN A 42 -0.20 -14.68 3.26
N LEU A 43 -1.18 -15.24 2.56
CA LEU A 43 -1.34 -15.04 1.12
C LEU A 43 -1.55 -13.55 0.78
N THR A 44 -2.31 -12.79 1.60
CA THR A 44 -2.47 -11.34 1.36
C THR A 44 -1.14 -10.60 1.42
N MET A 45 -0.23 -11.02 2.30
CA MET A 45 1.12 -10.48 2.40
C MET A 45 1.94 -10.80 1.13
N SER A 46 1.85 -12.03 0.63
CA SER A 46 2.50 -12.43 -0.63
C SER A 46 1.98 -11.62 -1.82
N VAL A 47 0.66 -11.44 -1.91
CA VAL A 47 0.03 -10.62 -2.96
C VAL A 47 0.46 -9.15 -2.84
N TYR A 48 0.56 -8.61 -1.63
CA TYR A 48 1.07 -7.26 -1.39
C TYR A 48 2.51 -7.08 -1.89
N ILE A 49 3.42 -8.00 -1.54
CA ILE A 49 4.82 -7.95 -1.99
C ILE A 49 4.92 -8.09 -3.51
N MET A 50 4.12 -8.97 -4.11
CA MET A 50 4.06 -9.13 -5.55
C MET A 50 3.56 -7.85 -6.24
N GLY A 51 2.51 -7.24 -5.70
CA GLY A 51 2.00 -5.94 -6.14
C GLY A 51 3.04 -4.83 -6.01
N LEU A 52 3.82 -4.81 -4.92
CA LEU A 52 4.94 -3.88 -4.78
C LEU A 52 6.01 -4.14 -5.84
N ALA A 53 6.41 -5.38 -6.07
CA ALA A 53 7.45 -5.70 -7.05
C ALA A 53 7.07 -5.21 -8.46
N PHE A 54 5.86 -5.54 -8.92
CA PHE A 54 5.36 -5.06 -10.21
C PHE A 54 5.10 -3.55 -10.22
N GLY A 55 4.58 -3.01 -9.12
CA GLY A 55 4.31 -1.59 -8.95
C GLY A 55 5.59 -0.75 -9.04
N GLN A 56 6.70 -1.20 -8.44
CA GLN A 56 7.99 -0.51 -8.49
C GLN A 56 8.56 -0.46 -9.92
N LEU A 57 8.42 -1.55 -10.69
CA LEU A 57 8.85 -1.59 -12.10
C LEU A 57 8.11 -0.57 -12.96
N ALA A 58 6.82 -0.35 -12.69
CA ALA A 58 6.02 0.64 -13.40
C ALA A 58 6.26 2.06 -12.87
N TYR A 59 6.31 2.22 -11.54
CA TYR A 59 6.34 3.52 -10.87
C TYR A 59 7.56 4.35 -11.25
N GLY A 60 8.76 3.74 -11.40
CA GLY A 60 9.97 4.45 -11.81
C GLY A 60 9.82 5.14 -13.17
N PRO A 61 9.64 4.40 -14.28
CA PRO A 61 9.46 4.97 -15.61
C PRO A 61 8.28 5.94 -15.72
N LEU A 62 7.15 5.64 -15.06
CA LEU A 62 5.99 6.54 -15.03
C LEU A 62 6.32 7.86 -14.31
N SER A 63 6.96 7.79 -13.14
CA SER A 63 7.36 8.95 -12.34
C SER A 63 8.36 9.84 -13.09
N ASP A 64 9.29 9.24 -13.83
CA ASP A 64 10.29 9.98 -14.60
C ASP A 64 9.69 10.62 -15.85
N ARG A 65 8.74 9.95 -16.52
CA ARG A 65 8.10 10.47 -17.74
C ARG A 65 7.02 11.53 -17.48
N PHE A 66 6.16 11.32 -16.48
CA PHE A 66 5.00 12.17 -16.20
C PHE A 66 5.23 13.13 -15.02
N GLY A 67 6.39 13.03 -14.36
CA GLY A 67 6.71 13.78 -13.16
C GLY A 67 6.16 13.14 -11.88
N ARG A 68 6.87 13.37 -10.78
CA ARG A 68 6.60 12.74 -9.47
C ARG A 68 5.22 13.05 -8.90
N ARG A 69 4.74 14.29 -9.04
CA ARG A 69 3.49 14.75 -8.39
C ARG A 69 2.22 14.12 -9.01
N PRO A 70 2.00 14.13 -10.34
CA PRO A 70 0.86 13.45 -10.95
C PRO A 70 0.82 11.95 -10.64
N VAL A 71 1.98 11.28 -10.68
CA VAL A 71 2.07 9.83 -10.43
C VAL A 71 1.78 9.50 -8.97
N LEU A 72 2.27 10.31 -8.03
CA LEU A 72 1.91 10.18 -6.60
C LEU A 72 0.41 10.32 -6.37
N MET A 73 -0.23 11.32 -7.00
CA MET A 73 -1.67 11.53 -6.88
C MET A 73 -2.47 10.36 -7.48
N ALA A 74 -2.06 9.84 -8.64
CA ALA A 74 -2.68 8.66 -9.24
C ALA A 74 -2.57 7.43 -8.32
N GLY A 75 -1.40 7.20 -7.72
CA GLY A 75 -1.21 6.15 -6.73
C GLY A 75 -2.09 6.32 -5.49
N LEU A 76 -2.26 7.56 -5.02
CA LEU A 76 -3.13 7.87 -3.87
C LEU A 76 -4.61 7.58 -4.18
N VAL A 77 -5.08 7.95 -5.37
CA VAL A 77 -6.45 7.66 -5.84
C VAL A 77 -6.67 6.16 -5.95
N LEU A 78 -5.71 5.42 -6.52
CA LEU A 78 -5.76 3.97 -6.60
C LEU A 78 -5.82 3.33 -5.20
N TYR A 79 -4.98 3.80 -4.27
CA TYR A 79 -4.95 3.33 -2.89
C TYR A 79 -6.29 3.54 -2.18
N ALA A 80 -6.85 4.76 -2.27
CA ALA A 80 -8.15 5.08 -1.68
C ALA A 80 -9.28 4.23 -2.29
N GLY A 81 -9.29 4.08 -3.63
CA GLY A 81 -10.28 3.27 -4.33
C GLY A 81 -10.21 1.79 -3.97
N ALA A 82 -9.01 1.22 -3.86
CA ALA A 82 -8.81 -0.16 -3.42
C ALA A 82 -9.29 -0.37 -1.97
N GLY A 83 -9.03 0.58 -1.07
CA GLY A 83 -9.52 0.55 0.30
C GLY A 83 -11.06 0.57 0.37
N LEU A 84 -11.71 1.42 -0.42
CA LEU A 84 -13.17 1.45 -0.52
C LEU A 84 -13.73 0.11 -1.04
N ALA A 85 -13.12 -0.46 -2.08
CA ALA A 85 -13.51 -1.75 -2.62
C ALA A 85 -13.37 -2.87 -1.58
N ALA A 86 -12.28 -2.90 -0.82
CA ALA A 86 -12.05 -3.87 0.25
C ALA A 86 -13.12 -3.76 1.36
N VAL A 87 -13.44 -2.54 1.80
CA VAL A 87 -14.50 -2.31 2.80
C VAL A 87 -15.85 -2.81 2.30
N GLN A 88 -16.18 -2.58 1.03
CA GLN A 88 -17.43 -3.08 0.45
C GLN A 88 -17.48 -4.61 0.39
N LEU A 89 -16.38 -5.26 -0.02
CA LEU A 89 -16.30 -6.72 -0.08
C LEU A 89 -16.47 -7.37 1.30
N VAL A 90 -15.91 -6.77 2.34
CA VAL A 90 -16.05 -7.26 3.72
C VAL A 90 -17.50 -7.14 4.21
N ARG A 91 -18.26 -6.12 3.79
CA ARG A 91 -19.67 -5.97 4.17
C ARG A 91 -20.61 -6.96 3.49
N VAL A 92 -20.20 -7.54 2.37
CA VAL A 92 -21.01 -8.50 1.58
C VAL A 92 -20.81 -9.93 2.07
N ARG A 93 -19.76 -10.18 2.85
CA ARG A 93 -19.52 -11.45 3.55
C ARG A 93 -20.06 -11.39 4.98
#